data_AF-C0LZR5-F1
#
_entry.id   AF-C0LZR5-F1
#
_cell.length_a   1.000
_cell.length_b   1.000
_cell.length_c   1.000
_cell.angle_alpha   90.00
_cell.angle_beta   90.00
_cell.angle_gamma   90.00
#
_symmetry.space_group_name_H-M   'P 1'
#
loop_
_entity.id
_entity.type
_entity.pdbx_description
1 polymer ?
#
loop_
_entity_poly.entity_id
_entity_poly.type
_entity_poly.pdbx_seq_one_letter_code
_entity_poly.pdbx_strand_id
1 'polypeptide(L)'
;MQNIQCQYALRNTHAIEALQQNAYLCRGEATCRTFSVGKCFKFKKHEDKSRVGKEYVLSSVFLSAAVYNQTGQGGTGAQGVKVSFSCVDSKTILRPSVNYPKPQMKGLQTAVVTGNKDGEIYIDKHGRIKVQFHWDRVGKYDVNSSCWIRVAQNIAGNGWGSVFHPRVGQEVIVEFVNGDPDQPIVTGSLYNGSQLPPYALPEQSSQSGYKSRSVQKGTSNFNELRFDDKPGEEHIYLHAEKLFQMLVEDCVDIAVENSKTEKVTNDVNQEVGQNASLKVGKNFSNETGEVLSFNAGKSVEIKVGGASIQMSSSGEINIKGNKISINGSAIALKAGQISLN
;
A
#
# COMPACT_ATOMS: atom_id res chain seq x y z
N MET A 1 23.71 -1.45 0.02
CA MET A 1 23.75 -1.97 1.41
C MET A 1 25.08 -1.71 2.12
N GLN A 2 26.23 -1.84 1.45
CA GLN A 2 27.56 -1.59 2.05
C GLN A 2 27.77 -0.18 2.65
N ASN A 3 27.28 0.89 2.00
CA ASN A 3 27.45 2.26 2.50
C ASN A 3 26.65 2.59 3.78
N ILE A 4 25.50 1.94 4.01
CA ILE A 4 24.64 2.21 5.18
C ILE A 4 25.19 1.50 6.42
N GLN A 5 25.73 0.29 6.26
CA GLN A 5 26.41 -0.43 7.35
C GLN A 5 27.62 0.35 7.89
N CYS A 6 28.34 1.07 7.01
CA CYS A 6 29.48 1.89 7.39
C CYS A 6 29.09 3.11 8.26
N GLN A 7 27.94 3.75 7.99
CA GLN A 7 27.49 4.92 8.76
C GLN A 7 27.00 4.56 10.17
N TYR A 8 26.25 3.46 10.32
CA TYR A 8 25.83 3.00 11.64
C TYR A 8 27.02 2.53 12.47
N ALA A 9 28.01 1.88 11.85
CA ALA A 9 29.25 1.52 12.51
C ALA A 9 29.96 2.77 13.07
N LEU A 10 30.13 3.82 12.25
CA LEU A 10 30.78 5.06 12.68
C LEU A 10 30.04 5.75 13.84
N ARG A 11 28.71 5.84 13.76
CA ARG A 11 27.88 6.40 14.85
C ARG A 11 28.07 5.60 16.14
N ASN A 12 28.03 4.28 16.06
CA ASN A 12 28.15 3.42 17.23
C ASN A 12 29.57 3.49 17.82
N THR A 13 30.62 3.58 16.99
CA THR A 13 31.99 3.85 17.43
C THR A 13 32.08 5.16 18.20
N HIS A 14 31.53 6.26 17.65
CA HIS A 14 31.51 7.55 18.35
C HIS A 14 30.78 7.49 19.69
N ALA A 15 29.68 6.73 19.76
CA ALA A 15 28.93 6.56 21.02
C ALA A 15 29.75 5.80 22.07
N ILE A 16 30.45 4.73 21.67
CA ILE A 16 31.33 3.96 22.57
C ILE A 16 32.51 4.83 23.03
N GLU A 17 33.17 5.54 22.12
CA GLU A 17 34.25 6.49 22.44
C GLU A 17 33.77 7.56 23.45
N ALA A 18 32.55 8.09 23.27
CA ALA A 18 31.94 9.03 24.20
C ALA A 18 31.66 8.45 25.59
N LEU A 19 31.34 7.15 25.69
CA LEU A 19 31.14 6.49 26.98
C LEU A 19 32.48 6.19 27.67
N GLN A 20 33.48 5.76 26.90
CA GLN A 20 34.80 5.38 27.39
C GLN A 20 35.65 6.58 27.83
N GLN A 21 35.39 7.79 27.30
CA GLN A 21 36.20 8.98 27.63
C GLN A 21 36.27 9.28 29.14
N ASN A 22 35.25 8.89 29.91
CA ASN A 22 35.21 9.09 31.36
C ASN A 22 36.25 8.26 32.11
N ALA A 23 36.72 7.14 31.55
CA ALA A 23 37.75 6.30 32.17
C ALA A 23 39.13 6.99 32.25
N TYR A 24 39.37 7.97 31.37
CA TYR A 24 40.65 8.70 31.26
C TYR A 24 40.58 10.12 31.84
N LEU A 25 39.45 10.48 32.45
CA LEU A 25 39.20 11.81 32.98
C LEU A 25 40.02 12.05 34.26
N CYS A 26 40.92 13.02 34.20
CA CYS A 26 41.64 13.55 35.34
C CYS A 26 40.97 14.83 35.84
N ARG A 27 41.05 15.09 37.15
CA ARG A 27 40.55 16.33 37.77
C ARG A 27 41.69 17.01 38.53
N GLY A 28 41.67 18.34 38.55
CA GLY A 28 42.69 19.12 39.26
C GLY A 28 42.21 20.52 39.61
N GLU A 29 43.03 21.19 40.40
CA GLU A 29 42.85 22.60 40.76
C GLU A 29 44.08 23.41 40.35
N ALA A 30 43.88 24.65 39.94
CA ALA A 30 44.93 25.58 39.55
C ALA A 30 44.54 27.02 39.88
N THR A 31 45.52 27.91 39.90
CA THR A 31 45.32 29.37 39.93
C THR A 31 45.55 30.01 38.55
N CYS A 32 45.67 29.19 37.51
CA CYS A 32 45.98 29.61 36.15
C CYS A 32 44.76 30.20 35.44
N ARG A 33 44.72 31.53 35.35
CA ARG A 33 43.59 32.30 34.78
C ARG A 33 43.40 32.10 33.28
N THR A 34 44.41 31.61 32.57
CA THR A 34 44.36 31.41 31.11
C THR A 34 43.81 30.04 30.71
N PHE A 35 43.47 29.18 31.67
CA PHE A 35 42.83 27.90 31.42
C PHE A 35 41.45 28.13 30.81
N SER A 36 41.18 27.43 29.71
CA SER A 36 39.92 27.51 28.98
C SER A 36 39.66 26.14 28.36
N VAL A 37 38.39 25.76 28.23
CA VAL A 37 38.00 24.49 27.61
C VAL A 37 38.60 24.39 26.21
N GLY A 38 39.14 23.22 25.85
CA GLY A 38 39.82 22.95 24.58
C GLY A 38 41.30 23.33 24.53
N LYS A 39 41.85 24.04 25.54
CA LYS A 39 43.29 24.32 25.60
C LYS A 39 44.08 23.15 26.15
N CYS A 40 45.32 23.02 25.67
CA CYS A 40 46.27 22.02 26.14
C CYS A 40 47.25 22.59 27.18
N PHE A 41 47.73 21.73 28.08
CA PHE A 41 48.81 22.04 29.01
C PHE A 41 49.70 20.80 29.27
N LYS A 42 50.90 21.03 29.82
CA LYS A 42 51.85 19.98 30.20
C LYS A 42 52.29 20.17 31.65
N PHE A 43 52.43 19.07 32.39
CA PHE A 43 53.01 19.13 33.73
C PHE A 43 54.54 19.31 33.64
N LYS A 44 55.06 20.38 34.25
CA LYS A 44 56.52 20.56 34.44
C LYS A 44 57.05 19.71 35.61
N LYS A 45 56.22 19.45 36.62
CA LYS A 45 56.50 18.61 37.81
C LYS A 45 55.20 17.93 38.24
N HIS A 46 55.28 16.65 38.63
CA HIS A 46 54.15 15.85 39.13
C HIS A 46 54.71 14.70 40.00
N GLU A 47 53.95 14.24 41.01
CA GLU A 47 54.37 13.15 41.91
C GLU A 47 54.57 11.84 41.13
N ASP A 48 53.58 11.50 40.31
CA ASP A 48 53.71 10.49 39.26
C ASP A 48 54.56 11.05 38.10
N LYS A 49 55.83 10.61 38.03
CA LYS A 49 56.79 11.01 36.99
C LYS A 49 56.31 10.68 35.57
N SER A 50 55.41 9.70 35.39
CA SER A 50 54.90 9.33 34.07
C SER A 50 54.00 10.39 33.43
N ARG A 51 53.56 11.41 34.20
CA ARG A 51 52.71 12.51 33.73
C ARG A 51 53.48 13.76 33.32
N VAL A 52 54.75 13.86 33.71
CA VAL A 52 55.60 15.01 33.37
C VAL A 52 55.87 15.02 31.86
N GLY A 53 55.70 16.18 31.22
CA GLY A 53 55.89 16.35 29.77
C GLY A 53 54.76 15.82 28.88
N LYS A 54 53.82 15.00 29.40
CA LYS A 54 52.61 14.60 28.68
C LYS A 54 51.66 15.80 28.52
N GLU A 55 50.98 15.84 27.37
CA GLU A 55 50.04 16.91 27.03
C GLU A 55 48.61 16.50 27.34
N TYR A 56 47.89 17.39 28.02
CA TYR A 56 46.52 17.19 28.46
C TYR A 56 45.63 18.30 27.91
N VAL A 57 44.45 17.95 27.42
CA VAL A 57 43.43 18.92 26.97
C VAL A 57 42.39 19.14 28.08
N LEU A 58 42.03 20.40 28.32
CA LEU A 58 41.01 20.80 29.29
C LEU A 58 39.61 20.50 28.72
N SER A 59 38.87 19.57 29.35
CA SER A 59 37.51 19.19 28.94
C SER A 59 36.41 19.95 29.68
N SER A 60 36.70 20.43 30.90
CA SER A 60 35.82 21.30 31.68
C SER A 60 36.64 22.23 32.55
N VAL A 61 36.18 23.48 32.71
CA VAL A 61 36.85 24.49 33.52
C VAL A 61 35.77 25.24 34.31
N PHE A 62 35.89 25.23 35.63
CA PHE A 62 35.09 26.02 36.55
C PHE A 62 36.00 27.04 37.24
N LEU A 63 35.71 28.32 37.05
CA LEU A 63 36.48 29.41 37.63
C LEU A 63 35.67 30.09 38.73
N SER A 64 36.24 30.16 39.93
CA SER A 64 35.74 30.95 41.04
C SER A 64 36.75 32.05 41.35
N ALA A 65 36.27 33.29 41.42
CA ALA A 65 37.08 34.43 41.79
C ALA A 65 36.39 35.18 42.94
N ALA A 66 37.13 35.35 44.04
CA ALA A 66 36.67 36.12 45.19
C ALA A 66 37.56 37.35 45.38
N VAL A 67 36.93 38.51 45.52
CA VAL A 67 37.58 39.80 45.81
C VAL A 67 36.89 40.42 47.02
N TYR A 68 37.68 40.90 47.98
CA TYR A 68 37.15 41.54 49.18
C TYR A 68 36.70 42.99 48.88
N ASN A 69 35.66 43.50 49.55
CA ASN A 69 35.17 44.87 49.36
C ASN A 69 35.11 45.78 50.61
N GLN A 70 35.63 45.39 51.79
CA GLN A 70 35.79 46.27 52.97
C GLN A 70 37.18 46.18 53.66
N THR A 71 37.73 47.29 54.12
CA THR A 71 39.07 47.32 54.76
C THR A 71 38.96 47.35 56.30
N GLY A 72 38.24 46.39 56.88
CA GLY A 72 38.06 46.26 58.33
C GLY A 72 38.96 45.18 58.96
N GLN A 73 39.50 45.47 60.15
CA GLN A 73 40.44 44.62 60.88
C GLN A 73 39.73 43.39 61.47
N GLY A 74 39.55 42.35 60.66
CA GLY A 74 38.92 41.08 61.07
C GLY A 74 38.58 40.10 59.93
N GLY A 75 38.99 40.36 58.69
CA GLY A 75 38.66 39.48 57.56
C GLY A 75 39.50 38.21 57.49
N THR A 76 38.94 37.06 57.91
CA THR A 76 39.50 35.72 57.71
C THR A 76 38.82 34.97 56.55
N GLY A 77 38.67 35.63 55.39
CA GLY A 77 38.08 35.04 54.18
C GLY A 77 39.07 34.89 53.02
N ALA A 78 39.01 33.79 52.26
CA ALA A 78 39.93 33.49 51.16
C ALA A 78 39.81 34.48 49.98
N GLN A 79 40.94 35.08 49.56
CA GLN A 79 41.06 35.94 48.36
C GLN A 79 41.78 35.18 47.24
N GLY A 80 41.32 35.29 45.98
CA GLY A 80 42.05 34.74 44.82
C GLY A 80 41.18 34.15 43.72
N VAL A 81 41.84 33.67 42.66
CA VAL A 81 41.21 32.90 41.57
C VAL A 81 41.51 31.43 41.79
N LYS A 82 40.46 30.63 41.91
CA LYS A 82 40.50 29.18 41.96
C LYS A 82 39.87 28.62 40.68
N VAL A 83 40.64 27.80 39.97
CA VAL A 83 40.19 27.07 38.79
C VAL A 83 40.13 25.60 39.14
N SER A 84 38.94 25.01 39.15
CA SER A 84 38.76 23.55 39.16
C SER A 84 38.57 23.10 37.72
N PHE A 85 39.30 22.09 37.27
CA PHE A 85 39.24 21.64 35.88
C PHE A 85 39.21 20.12 35.78
N SER A 86 38.70 19.65 34.64
CA SER A 86 38.87 18.28 34.18
C SER A 86 39.74 18.28 32.92
N CYS A 87 40.59 17.28 32.77
CA CYS A 87 41.42 17.10 31.59
C CYS A 87 41.57 15.63 31.21
N VAL A 88 41.96 15.38 29.97
CA VAL A 88 42.34 14.05 29.46
C VAL A 88 43.65 14.16 28.69
N ASP A 89 44.35 13.05 28.49
CA ASP A 89 45.51 13.02 27.57
C ASP A 89 45.06 13.52 26.19
N SER A 90 45.83 14.42 25.59
CA SER A 90 45.57 14.98 24.24
C SER A 90 45.42 13.93 23.14
N LYS A 91 45.97 12.72 23.34
CA LYS A 91 45.83 11.58 22.42
C LYS A 91 44.51 10.82 22.60
N THR A 92 43.79 11.05 23.69
CA THR A 92 42.46 10.46 23.90
C THR A 92 41.44 11.19 23.04
N ILE A 93 40.72 10.44 22.21
CA ILE A 93 39.64 10.99 21.39
C ILE A 93 38.48 11.39 22.31
N LEU A 94 38.19 12.69 22.38
CA LEU A 94 37.02 13.21 23.07
C LEU A 94 35.82 13.25 22.11
N ARG A 95 34.71 12.67 22.53
CA ARG A 95 33.43 12.72 21.81
C ARG A 95 32.37 13.39 22.67
N PRO A 96 31.57 14.32 22.13
CA PRO A 96 30.46 14.89 22.88
C PRO A 96 29.54 13.79 23.42
N SER A 97 29.20 13.86 24.70
CA SER A 97 28.18 12.98 25.28
C SER A 97 26.81 13.33 24.68
N VAL A 98 26.11 12.34 24.13
CA VAL A 98 24.75 12.51 23.61
C VAL A 98 23.78 12.51 24.80
N ASN A 99 23.54 13.69 25.37
CA ASN A 99 22.62 13.85 26.51
C ASN A 99 21.24 14.39 26.10
N TYR A 100 21.03 14.65 24.81
CA TYR A 100 19.76 15.15 24.31
C TYR A 100 18.95 14.00 23.74
N PRO A 101 17.70 13.78 24.20
CA PRO A 101 16.83 12.78 23.61
C PRO A 101 16.54 13.15 22.14
N LYS A 102 16.52 12.15 21.25
CA LYS A 102 16.08 12.36 19.87
C LYS A 102 14.62 12.85 19.89
N PRO A 103 14.23 13.83 19.06
CA PRO A 103 12.82 14.20 18.91
C PRO A 103 11.99 12.97 18.57
N GLN A 104 10.82 12.84 19.22
CA GLN A 104 9.90 11.72 18.99
C GLN A 104 8.52 12.22 18.60
N MET A 105 7.95 11.57 17.59
CA MET A 105 6.54 11.66 17.25
C MET A 105 5.76 10.83 18.26
N LYS A 106 4.91 11.50 19.04
CA LYS A 106 4.12 10.85 20.10
C LYS A 106 2.97 10.00 19.58
N GLY A 107 2.60 10.16 18.31
CA GLY A 107 1.51 9.42 17.70
C GLY A 107 1.51 9.57 16.19
N LEU A 108 0.55 8.93 15.55
CA LEU A 108 0.29 9.07 14.13
C LEU A 108 -0.07 10.52 13.76
N GLN A 109 0.16 10.87 12.51
CA GLN A 109 -0.23 12.13 11.90
C GLN A 109 -1.00 11.83 10.63
N THR A 110 -1.70 12.82 10.08
CA THR A 110 -2.18 12.76 8.70
C THR A 110 -1.33 13.65 7.80
N ALA A 111 -1.30 13.32 6.51
CA ALA A 111 -0.56 14.05 5.50
C ALA A 111 -1.29 13.95 4.16
N VAL A 112 -1.00 14.88 3.25
CA VAL A 112 -1.57 14.89 1.89
C VAL A 112 -0.57 14.28 0.94
N VAL A 113 -1.00 13.34 0.10
CA VAL A 113 -0.15 12.71 -0.92
C VAL A 113 0.25 13.76 -1.97
N THR A 114 1.54 13.82 -2.30
CA THR A 114 2.12 14.78 -3.23
C THR A 114 2.73 14.10 -4.45
N GLY A 115 2.90 14.85 -5.54
CA GLY A 115 3.42 14.32 -6.79
C GLY A 115 3.77 15.40 -7.80
N ASN A 116 3.92 14.99 -9.06
CA ASN A 116 4.07 15.92 -10.17
C ASN A 116 2.75 16.65 -10.47
N LYS A 117 2.87 17.88 -10.98
CA LYS A 117 1.73 18.79 -11.18
C LYS A 117 0.58 18.20 -12.00
N ASP A 118 0.90 17.36 -12.97
CA ASP A 118 -0.06 16.78 -13.92
C ASP A 118 -0.37 15.30 -13.65
N GLY A 119 0.22 14.70 -12.60
CA GLY A 119 0.08 13.28 -12.32
C GLY A 119 -0.85 12.99 -11.16
N GLU A 120 -1.93 12.27 -11.45
CA GLU A 120 -2.81 11.72 -10.42
C GLU A 120 -2.11 10.64 -9.56
N ILE A 121 -1.09 10.00 -10.13
CA ILE A 121 -0.31 8.93 -9.51
C ILE A 121 1.18 9.27 -9.59
N TYR A 122 1.86 9.29 -8.45
CA TYR A 122 3.31 9.51 -8.37
C TYR A 122 3.95 8.52 -7.38
N ILE A 123 4.52 7.44 -7.91
CA ILE A 123 4.94 6.26 -7.13
C ILE A 123 6.27 5.74 -7.70
N ASP A 124 7.13 5.21 -6.84
CA ASP A 124 8.37 4.56 -7.27
C ASP A 124 8.23 3.04 -7.50
N LYS A 125 9.32 2.37 -7.90
CA LYS A 125 9.34 0.91 -8.15
C LYS A 125 8.98 0.02 -6.95
N HIS A 126 8.87 0.58 -5.76
CA HIS A 126 8.55 -0.13 -4.52
C HIS A 126 7.15 0.19 -3.99
N GLY A 127 6.32 0.90 -4.77
CA GLY A 127 4.99 1.30 -4.30
C GLY A 127 5.02 2.41 -3.26
N ARG A 128 6.14 3.16 -3.14
CA ARG A 128 6.27 4.26 -2.18
C ARG A 128 5.69 5.53 -2.75
N ILE A 129 5.13 6.36 -1.88
CA ILE A 129 4.56 7.67 -2.21
C ILE A 129 5.37 8.79 -1.56
N LYS A 130 5.07 10.04 -1.94
CA LYS A 130 5.49 11.23 -1.23
C LYS A 130 4.28 11.92 -0.61
N VAL A 131 4.50 12.64 0.46
CA VAL A 131 3.45 13.37 1.18
C VAL A 131 3.95 14.76 1.58
N GLN A 132 3.03 15.62 1.97
CA GLN A 132 3.32 16.82 2.73
C GLN A 132 2.55 16.79 4.04
N PHE A 133 3.28 16.96 5.14
CA PHE A 133 2.68 17.07 6.47
C PHE A 133 2.10 18.47 6.68
N HIS A 134 1.05 18.56 7.49
CA HIS A 134 0.36 19.84 7.75
C HIS A 134 1.22 20.89 8.46
N TRP A 135 2.24 20.45 9.19
CA TRP A 135 3.20 21.32 9.87
C TRP A 135 4.38 21.75 8.98
N ASP A 136 4.49 21.20 7.76
CA ASP A 136 5.51 21.62 6.80
C ASP A 136 5.08 22.93 6.10
N ARG A 137 5.75 24.01 6.52
CA ARG A 137 5.55 25.38 6.01
C ARG A 137 6.37 25.70 4.77
N VAL A 138 7.33 24.85 4.40
CA VAL A 138 8.29 25.10 3.30
C VAL A 138 7.88 24.33 2.05
N GLY A 139 7.30 23.14 2.22
CA GLY A 139 6.81 22.30 1.13
C GLY A 139 5.78 22.99 0.23
N LYS A 140 5.82 22.65 -1.06
CA LYS A 140 4.99 23.26 -2.12
C LYS A 140 3.95 22.30 -2.71
N TYR A 141 3.66 21.22 -1.99
CA TYR A 141 2.82 20.10 -2.42
C TYR A 141 3.30 19.49 -3.74
N ASP A 142 4.61 19.27 -3.87
CA ASP A 142 5.25 18.78 -5.08
C ASP A 142 6.12 17.54 -4.82
N VAL A 143 6.84 17.10 -5.86
CA VAL A 143 7.74 15.94 -5.79
C VAL A 143 8.88 16.08 -4.78
N ASN A 144 9.11 17.26 -4.20
CA ASN A 144 10.18 17.53 -3.24
C ASN A 144 9.67 17.64 -1.79
N SER A 145 8.36 17.53 -1.54
CA SER A 145 7.78 17.68 -0.19
C SER A 145 8.29 16.66 0.82
N SER A 146 8.67 15.44 0.40
CA SER A 146 9.20 14.43 1.32
C SER A 146 10.18 13.44 0.66
N CYS A 147 10.75 12.58 1.51
CA CYS A 147 11.35 11.32 1.08
C CYS A 147 10.27 10.35 0.57
N TRP A 148 10.70 9.22 0.00
CA TRP A 148 9.80 8.13 -0.39
C TRP A 148 9.34 7.33 0.83
N ILE A 149 8.03 7.25 1.04
CA ILE A 149 7.40 6.63 2.21
C ILE A 149 6.69 5.34 1.77
N ARG A 150 6.93 4.24 2.49
CA ARG A 150 6.25 2.96 2.23
C ARG A 150 4.78 3.04 2.63
N VAL A 151 3.94 2.35 1.86
CA VAL A 151 2.50 2.24 2.10
C VAL A 151 2.19 0.82 2.56
N ALA A 152 1.59 0.68 3.74
CA ALA A 152 1.07 -0.59 4.22
C ALA A 152 -0.05 -1.07 3.28
N GLN A 153 0.01 -2.35 2.90
CA GLN A 153 -1.00 -3.02 2.09
C GLN A 153 -1.74 -4.03 2.98
N ASN A 154 -2.99 -4.36 2.63
CA ASN A 154 -3.76 -5.36 3.39
C ASN A 154 -3.06 -6.73 3.38
N ILE A 155 -2.50 -7.14 2.24
CA ILE A 155 -1.71 -8.35 2.05
C ILE A 155 -0.51 -8.03 1.15
N ALA A 156 0.71 -8.37 1.59
CA ALA A 156 1.94 -8.16 0.82
C ALA A 156 2.84 -9.41 0.86
N GLY A 157 2.83 -10.19 -0.21
CA GLY A 157 3.70 -11.35 -0.43
C GLY A 157 4.76 -11.10 -1.49
N ASN A 158 5.67 -12.07 -1.67
CA ASN A 158 6.70 -11.99 -2.72
C ASN A 158 6.08 -12.26 -4.10
N GLY A 159 5.64 -11.20 -4.78
CA GLY A 159 5.01 -11.29 -6.12
C GLY A 159 3.49 -11.52 -6.11
N TRP A 160 2.83 -11.41 -4.95
CA TRP A 160 1.38 -11.57 -4.82
C TRP A 160 0.84 -10.73 -3.65
N GLY A 161 -0.46 -10.41 -3.64
CA GLY A 161 -1.10 -9.65 -2.57
C GLY A 161 -2.08 -8.58 -3.08
N SER A 162 -2.45 -7.65 -2.19
CA SER A 162 -3.30 -6.51 -2.50
C SER A 162 -2.44 -5.28 -2.82
N VAL A 163 -2.85 -4.48 -3.79
CA VAL A 163 -2.13 -3.25 -4.16
C VAL A 163 -3.13 -2.11 -4.36
N PHE A 164 -3.23 -1.24 -3.36
CA PHE A 164 -4.00 0.00 -3.41
C PHE A 164 -3.10 1.17 -3.01
N HIS A 165 -2.77 1.99 -3.99
CA HIS A 165 -1.91 3.14 -3.76
C HIS A 165 -2.75 4.43 -3.63
N PRO A 166 -2.52 5.22 -2.59
CA PRO A 166 -3.08 6.56 -2.49
C PRO A 166 -2.66 7.43 -3.69
N ARG A 167 -3.60 8.21 -4.20
CA ARG A 167 -3.42 9.14 -5.32
C ARG A 167 -3.03 10.53 -4.81
N VAL A 168 -2.41 11.33 -5.67
CA VAL A 168 -2.04 12.72 -5.34
C VAL A 168 -3.28 13.50 -4.89
N GLY A 169 -3.11 14.25 -3.80
CA GLY A 169 -4.18 14.97 -3.12
C GLY A 169 -4.91 14.16 -2.05
N GLN A 170 -4.78 12.82 -2.01
CA GLN A 170 -5.46 12.00 -1.01
C GLN A 170 -4.86 12.15 0.39
N GLU A 171 -5.70 12.06 1.41
CA GLU A 171 -5.24 12.11 2.80
C GLU A 171 -4.88 10.71 3.32
N VAL A 172 -3.69 10.62 3.90
CA VAL A 172 -3.13 9.37 4.43
C VAL A 172 -2.75 9.50 5.90
N ILE A 173 -2.82 8.37 6.61
CA ILE A 173 -2.30 8.22 7.97
C ILE A 173 -0.84 7.83 7.89
N VAL A 174 0.01 8.58 8.59
CA VAL A 174 1.46 8.37 8.66
C VAL A 174 1.86 8.09 10.10
N GLU A 175 2.44 6.92 10.32
CA GLU A 175 3.09 6.52 11.56
C GLU A 175 4.62 6.64 11.43
N PHE A 176 5.31 6.63 12.56
CA PHE A 176 6.76 6.81 12.64
C PHE A 176 7.36 5.63 13.41
N VAL A 177 8.25 4.87 12.77
CA VAL A 177 8.82 3.65 13.38
C VAL A 177 9.56 4.00 14.65
N ASN A 178 9.16 3.41 15.79
CA ASN A 178 9.66 3.76 17.14
C ASN A 178 9.52 5.25 17.51
N GLY A 179 8.54 5.95 16.90
CA GLY A 179 8.35 7.38 17.06
C GLY A 179 9.41 8.24 16.39
N ASP A 180 10.27 7.68 15.53
CA ASP A 180 11.34 8.43 14.86
C ASP A 180 10.79 9.27 13.68
N PRO A 181 10.83 10.63 13.75
CA PRO A 181 10.35 11.49 12.67
C PRO A 181 11.01 11.22 11.30
N ASP A 182 12.22 10.65 11.31
CA ASP A 182 12.98 10.34 10.09
C ASP A 182 12.55 9.01 9.43
N GLN A 183 11.65 8.24 10.08
CA GLN A 183 11.23 6.92 9.62
C GLN A 183 9.71 6.81 9.46
N PRO A 184 9.10 7.61 8.56
CA PRO A 184 7.67 7.56 8.32
C PRO A 184 7.27 6.26 7.59
N ILE A 185 6.04 5.81 7.85
CA ILE A 185 5.35 4.74 7.14
C ILE A 185 3.86 5.10 7.03
N VAL A 186 3.29 4.96 5.85
CA VAL A 186 1.85 5.18 5.64
C VAL A 186 1.11 3.91 6.03
N THR A 187 0.12 4.02 6.90
CA THR A 187 -0.62 2.88 7.47
C THR A 187 -2.08 2.82 7.04
N GLY A 188 -2.61 3.88 6.45
CA GLY A 188 -4.00 3.92 5.98
C GLY A 188 -4.32 5.19 5.21
N SER A 189 -5.57 5.30 4.77
CA SER A 189 -6.14 6.48 4.10
C SER A 189 -7.45 6.89 4.75
N LEU A 190 -7.83 8.15 4.62
CA LEU A 190 -9.01 8.71 5.25
C LEU A 190 -9.87 9.45 4.21
N TYR A 191 -11.19 9.35 4.40
CA TYR A 191 -12.13 10.30 3.80
C TYR A 191 -12.16 11.59 4.62
N ASN A 192 -12.45 12.71 3.98
CA ASN A 192 -12.57 14.03 4.62
C ASN A 192 -13.61 14.89 3.87
N GLY A 193 -13.79 16.15 4.28
CA GLY A 193 -14.81 17.03 3.69
C GLY A 193 -14.66 17.31 2.19
N SER A 194 -13.48 17.09 1.61
CA SER A 194 -13.24 17.20 0.16
C SER A 194 -13.20 15.84 -0.55
N GLN A 195 -12.87 14.77 0.18
CA GLN A 195 -12.80 13.39 -0.31
C GLN A 195 -13.85 12.56 0.40
N LEU A 196 -15.05 12.55 -0.16
CA LEU A 196 -16.19 11.88 0.45
C LEU A 196 -16.10 10.35 0.25
N PRO A 197 -16.71 9.57 1.15
CA PRO A 197 -16.98 8.15 0.92
C PRO A 197 -17.73 7.91 -0.40
N PRO A 198 -17.57 6.73 -1.03
CA PRO A 198 -18.17 6.43 -2.33
C PRO A 198 -19.69 6.28 -2.31
N TYR A 199 -20.28 6.08 -1.13
CA TYR A 199 -21.72 5.90 -0.91
C TYR A 199 -22.25 7.06 -0.07
N ALA A 200 -23.48 7.49 -0.34
CA ALA A 200 -24.10 8.61 0.38
C ALA A 200 -24.36 8.21 1.84
N LEU A 201 -23.71 8.87 2.80
CA LEU A 201 -23.86 8.59 4.22
C LEU A 201 -24.57 9.76 4.93
N PRO A 202 -25.44 9.47 5.92
CA PRO A 202 -25.69 8.16 6.53
C PRO A 202 -26.71 7.27 5.80
N GLU A 203 -27.34 7.71 4.72
CA GLU A 203 -28.50 7.05 4.10
C GLU A 203 -28.21 5.66 3.54
N GLN A 204 -26.99 5.42 3.03
CA GLN A 204 -26.54 4.14 2.45
C GLN A 204 -25.56 3.42 3.38
N SER A 205 -25.78 3.46 4.70
CA SER A 205 -24.89 2.85 5.68
C SER A 205 -24.78 1.32 5.61
N SER A 206 -25.72 0.65 4.94
CA SER A 206 -25.66 -0.81 4.67
C SER A 206 -24.73 -1.17 3.52
N GLN A 207 -24.22 -0.19 2.77
CA GLN A 207 -23.37 -0.42 1.61
C GLN A 207 -21.88 -0.46 2.00
N SER A 208 -21.19 -1.47 1.48
CA SER A 208 -19.75 -1.66 1.64
C SER A 208 -19.12 -2.16 0.33
N GLY A 209 -17.81 -1.99 0.15
CA GLY A 209 -17.12 -2.54 -1.03
C GLY A 209 -15.91 -1.75 -1.51
N TYR A 210 -15.48 -2.07 -2.73
CA TYR A 210 -14.33 -1.46 -3.41
C TYR A 210 -14.79 -0.73 -4.66
N LYS A 211 -14.61 0.59 -4.69
CA LYS A 211 -14.87 1.43 -5.86
C LYS A 211 -13.59 2.10 -6.32
N SER A 212 -13.19 1.78 -7.55
CA SER A 212 -12.01 2.35 -8.19
C SER A 212 -12.37 3.59 -9.01
N ARG A 213 -11.39 4.16 -9.70
CA ARG A 213 -11.57 5.31 -10.59
C ARG A 213 -10.60 5.19 -11.76
N SER A 214 -11.07 5.39 -12.99
CA SER A 214 -10.14 5.45 -14.13
C SER A 214 -9.17 6.62 -13.97
N VAL A 215 -7.88 6.37 -14.17
CA VAL A 215 -6.83 7.39 -14.05
C VAL A 215 -6.92 8.39 -15.20
N GLN A 216 -6.71 9.68 -14.94
CA GLN A 216 -6.73 10.77 -15.92
C GLN A 216 -8.05 10.94 -16.70
N LYS A 217 -9.12 10.28 -16.27
CA LYS A 217 -10.48 10.43 -16.80
C LYS A 217 -11.38 10.93 -15.68
N GLY A 218 -12.41 11.68 -16.05
CA GLY A 218 -13.28 12.42 -15.11
C GLY A 218 -13.98 11.56 -14.05
N THR A 219 -14.88 12.20 -13.31
CA THR A 219 -15.49 11.67 -12.08
C THR A 219 -16.54 10.57 -12.28
N SER A 220 -16.75 10.05 -13.50
CA SER A 220 -17.82 9.09 -13.80
C SER A 220 -17.35 7.65 -14.07
N ASN A 221 -16.11 7.41 -14.50
CA ASN A 221 -15.65 6.08 -14.92
C ASN A 221 -15.05 5.27 -13.76
N PHE A 222 -15.51 4.04 -13.51
CA PHE A 222 -15.08 3.23 -12.36
C PHE A 222 -15.34 1.73 -12.54
N ASN A 223 -14.52 0.90 -11.87
CA ASN A 223 -14.89 -0.49 -11.54
C ASN A 223 -15.36 -0.56 -10.08
N GLU A 224 -16.35 -1.40 -9.79
CA GLU A 224 -16.95 -1.52 -8.45
C GLU A 224 -17.28 -2.97 -8.11
N LEU A 225 -16.96 -3.37 -6.88
CA LEU A 225 -17.54 -4.52 -6.20
C LEU A 225 -18.22 -3.98 -4.94
N ARG A 226 -19.55 -4.02 -4.88
CA ARG A 226 -20.34 -3.51 -3.75
C ARG A 226 -21.24 -4.58 -3.18
N PHE A 227 -21.34 -4.59 -1.85
CA PHE A 227 -22.29 -5.36 -1.05
C PHE A 227 -23.27 -4.37 -0.42
N ASP A 228 -24.56 -4.68 -0.45
CA ASP A 228 -25.61 -3.97 0.27
C ASP A 228 -26.31 -4.97 1.20
N ASP A 229 -26.15 -4.79 2.51
CA ASP A 229 -26.65 -5.69 3.54
C ASP A 229 -28.01 -5.21 4.12
N LYS A 230 -28.80 -4.48 3.30
CA LYS A 230 -30.14 -4.04 3.71
C LYS A 230 -31.10 -5.24 3.73
N PRO A 231 -31.75 -5.55 4.87
CA PRO A 231 -32.62 -6.72 4.98
C PRO A 231 -33.76 -6.75 3.96
N GLY A 232 -33.88 -7.84 3.21
CA GLY A 232 -34.90 -8.03 2.16
C GLY A 232 -34.61 -7.32 0.83
N GLU A 233 -33.51 -6.59 0.76
CA GLU A 233 -33.00 -5.90 -0.44
C GLU A 233 -31.50 -6.16 -0.63
N GLU A 234 -30.99 -7.29 -0.10
CA GLU A 234 -29.57 -7.63 -0.14
C GLU A 234 -29.09 -7.73 -1.59
N HIS A 235 -27.94 -7.12 -1.88
CA HIS A 235 -27.49 -7.00 -3.26
C HIS A 235 -25.97 -6.98 -3.37
N ILE A 236 -25.44 -7.82 -4.27
CA ILE A 236 -24.05 -7.75 -4.72
C ILE A 236 -24.02 -7.12 -6.11
N TYR A 237 -23.25 -6.05 -6.25
CA TYR A 237 -23.02 -5.35 -7.51
C TYR A 237 -21.59 -5.57 -7.98
N LEU A 238 -21.42 -6.02 -9.23
CA LEU A 238 -20.14 -6.08 -9.90
C LEU A 238 -20.21 -5.26 -11.19
N HIS A 239 -19.39 -4.21 -11.28
CA HIS A 239 -19.29 -3.32 -12.43
C HIS A 239 -17.87 -3.30 -12.98
N ALA A 240 -17.74 -3.57 -14.28
CA ALA A 240 -16.51 -3.38 -15.04
C ALA A 240 -16.70 -2.23 -16.02
N GLU A 241 -15.82 -1.24 -15.97
CA GLU A 241 -15.89 -0.04 -16.82
C GLU A 241 -15.70 -0.35 -18.31
N LYS A 242 -14.96 -1.42 -18.64
CA LYS A 242 -14.63 -1.76 -20.02
C LYS A 242 -14.67 -3.26 -20.31
N LEU A 243 -13.62 -3.98 -19.91
CA LEU A 243 -13.49 -5.41 -20.14
C LEU A 243 -13.65 -6.14 -18.81
N PHE A 244 -14.53 -7.13 -18.79
CA PHE A 244 -14.62 -8.13 -17.74
C PHE A 244 -14.16 -9.47 -18.30
N GLN A 245 -13.20 -10.11 -17.64
CA GLN A 245 -12.73 -11.45 -17.99
C GLN A 245 -12.77 -12.32 -16.74
N MET A 246 -13.43 -13.47 -16.85
CA MET A 246 -13.46 -14.51 -15.82
C MET A 246 -12.75 -15.74 -16.40
N LEU A 247 -11.70 -16.20 -15.72
CA LEU A 247 -10.99 -17.44 -16.01
C LEU A 247 -11.12 -18.35 -14.80
N VAL A 248 -11.58 -19.57 -15.01
CA VAL A 248 -11.72 -20.59 -13.97
C VAL A 248 -11.09 -21.88 -14.49
N GLU A 249 -10.09 -22.37 -13.76
CA GLU A 249 -9.21 -23.46 -14.22
C GLU A 249 -9.82 -24.86 -14.05
N ASP A 250 -10.84 -25.00 -13.20
CA ASP A 250 -11.44 -26.30 -12.88
C ASP A 250 -12.95 -26.30 -13.16
N CYS A 251 -13.74 -25.73 -12.24
CA CYS A 251 -15.20 -25.81 -12.32
C CYS A 251 -15.87 -24.48 -11.94
N VAL A 252 -16.94 -24.16 -12.67
CA VAL A 252 -17.87 -23.07 -12.36
C VAL A 252 -19.25 -23.68 -12.11
N ASP A 253 -19.80 -23.47 -10.91
CA ASP A 253 -21.17 -23.82 -10.56
C ASP A 253 -21.97 -22.56 -10.24
N ILE A 254 -23.14 -22.41 -10.86
CA ILE A 254 -24.00 -21.23 -10.74
C ILE A 254 -25.43 -21.70 -10.50
N ALA A 255 -25.90 -21.54 -9.27
CA ALA A 255 -27.29 -21.75 -8.88
C ALA A 255 -28.02 -20.41 -8.76
N VAL A 256 -29.16 -20.28 -9.44
CA VAL A 256 -30.06 -19.12 -9.33
C VAL A 256 -31.45 -19.64 -8.98
N GLU A 257 -31.90 -19.37 -7.75
CA GLU A 257 -33.13 -19.97 -7.21
C GLU A 257 -34.42 -19.34 -7.74
N ASN A 258 -34.37 -18.06 -8.12
CA ASN A 258 -35.54 -17.35 -8.64
C ASN A 258 -35.45 -17.13 -10.15
N SER A 259 -34.68 -16.12 -10.60
CA SER A 259 -34.67 -15.69 -11.99
C SER A 259 -33.29 -15.23 -12.43
N LYS A 260 -32.87 -15.64 -13.64
CA LYS A 260 -31.67 -15.14 -14.33
C LYS A 260 -32.11 -14.38 -15.58
N THR A 261 -31.61 -13.16 -15.76
CA THR A 261 -31.74 -12.39 -17.00
C THR A 261 -30.36 -12.11 -17.56
N GLU A 262 -30.17 -12.36 -18.85
CA GLU A 262 -28.93 -12.09 -19.56
C GLU A 262 -29.25 -11.27 -20.81
N LYS A 263 -28.59 -10.12 -20.96
CA LYS A 263 -28.76 -9.22 -22.09
C LYS A 263 -27.41 -8.94 -22.72
N VAL A 264 -27.27 -9.34 -23.98
CA VAL A 264 -26.11 -9.03 -24.81
C VAL A 264 -26.58 -8.23 -26.00
N THR A 265 -25.91 -7.10 -26.27
CA THR A 265 -26.34 -6.14 -27.29
C THR A 265 -25.77 -6.45 -28.66
N ASN A 266 -24.59 -7.06 -28.69
CA ASN A 266 -23.92 -7.46 -29.92
C ASN A 266 -23.93 -9.00 -29.99
N ASP A 267 -22.77 -9.65 -29.88
CA ASP A 267 -22.66 -11.08 -30.14
C ASP A 267 -22.49 -11.91 -28.86
N VAL A 268 -23.10 -13.10 -28.86
CA VAL A 268 -22.82 -14.18 -27.90
C VAL A 268 -22.21 -15.34 -28.67
N ASN A 269 -20.99 -15.72 -28.29
CA ASN A 269 -20.30 -16.90 -28.83
C ASN A 269 -20.11 -17.91 -27.70
N GLN A 270 -20.62 -19.13 -27.89
CA GLN A 270 -20.50 -20.21 -26.92
C GLN A 270 -19.89 -21.44 -27.60
N GLU A 271 -18.75 -21.88 -27.07
CA GLU A 271 -18.07 -23.09 -27.51
C GLU A 271 -18.05 -24.10 -26.37
N VAL A 272 -18.45 -25.34 -26.66
CA VAL A 272 -18.46 -26.44 -25.68
C VAL A 272 -17.70 -27.61 -26.30
N GLY A 273 -16.55 -27.95 -25.71
CA GLY A 273 -15.65 -28.95 -26.29
C GLY A 273 -16.15 -30.40 -26.21
N GLN A 274 -17.19 -30.68 -25.41
CA GLN A 274 -17.76 -32.01 -25.26
C GLN A 274 -19.29 -31.94 -25.35
N ASN A 275 -20.01 -32.01 -24.22
CA ASN A 275 -21.47 -32.10 -24.19
C ASN A 275 -22.10 -30.79 -23.69
N ALA A 276 -23.08 -30.30 -24.43
CA ALA A 276 -24.02 -29.28 -23.98
C ALA A 276 -25.40 -29.92 -23.78
N SER A 277 -26.04 -29.65 -22.64
CA SER A 277 -27.38 -30.15 -22.33
C SER A 277 -28.26 -29.02 -21.80
N LEU A 278 -29.47 -28.89 -22.35
CA LEU A 278 -30.48 -27.94 -21.91
C LEU A 278 -31.76 -28.69 -21.57
N LYS A 279 -32.19 -28.60 -20.30
CA LYS A 279 -33.46 -29.15 -19.82
C LYS A 279 -34.37 -28.02 -19.38
N VAL A 280 -35.54 -27.92 -20.01
CA VAL A 280 -36.55 -26.91 -19.71
C VAL A 280 -37.80 -27.60 -19.17
N GLY A 281 -38.26 -27.21 -17.98
CA GLY A 281 -39.37 -27.89 -17.29
C GLY A 281 -40.76 -27.52 -17.81
N LYS A 282 -40.90 -26.38 -18.50
CA LYS A 282 -42.16 -25.91 -19.10
C LYS A 282 -41.95 -25.62 -20.58
N ASN A 283 -41.87 -24.35 -20.96
CA ASN A 283 -41.82 -23.92 -22.35
C ASN A 283 -40.41 -23.50 -22.73
N PHE A 284 -39.92 -23.98 -23.87
CA PHE A 284 -38.75 -23.46 -24.56
C PHE A 284 -39.21 -22.71 -25.81
N SER A 285 -38.84 -21.43 -25.92
CA SER A 285 -39.12 -20.59 -27.10
C SER A 285 -37.80 -20.10 -27.66
N ASN A 286 -37.57 -20.31 -28.95
CA ASN A 286 -36.42 -19.78 -29.67
C ASN A 286 -36.93 -19.06 -30.92
N GLU A 287 -36.74 -17.76 -30.96
CA GLU A 287 -37.18 -16.90 -32.05
C GLU A 287 -35.94 -16.34 -32.75
N THR A 288 -35.91 -16.41 -34.08
CA THR A 288 -34.78 -15.95 -34.89
C THR A 288 -35.31 -15.13 -36.04
N GLY A 289 -34.80 -13.90 -36.20
CA GLY A 289 -35.29 -12.96 -37.21
C GLY A 289 -34.89 -13.33 -38.65
N GLU A 290 -33.78 -14.04 -38.84
CA GLU A 290 -33.27 -14.42 -40.16
C GLU A 290 -33.15 -15.93 -40.33
N VAL A 291 -32.08 -16.54 -39.80
CA VAL A 291 -31.77 -17.97 -40.05
C VAL A 291 -31.55 -18.73 -38.75
N LEU A 292 -32.33 -19.79 -38.56
CA LEU A 292 -32.07 -20.82 -37.56
C LEU A 292 -31.49 -22.08 -38.24
N SER A 293 -30.20 -22.35 -38.02
CA SER A 293 -29.50 -23.48 -38.65
C SER A 293 -29.06 -24.54 -37.64
N PHE A 294 -29.24 -25.82 -37.99
CA PHE A 294 -28.71 -26.96 -37.25
C PHE A 294 -27.81 -27.80 -38.15
N ASN A 295 -26.55 -27.96 -37.75
CA ASN A 295 -25.59 -28.84 -38.42
C ASN A 295 -25.13 -29.93 -37.45
N ALA A 296 -25.27 -31.19 -37.85
CA ALA A 296 -24.88 -32.34 -37.03
C ALA A 296 -24.10 -33.37 -37.87
N GLY A 297 -23.04 -33.94 -37.29
CA GLY A 297 -22.19 -34.91 -38.00
C GLY A 297 -22.75 -36.34 -38.06
N LYS A 298 -23.72 -36.69 -37.21
CA LYS A 298 -24.31 -38.05 -37.14
C LYS A 298 -25.81 -38.05 -37.40
N SER A 299 -26.57 -37.33 -36.58
CA SER A 299 -28.02 -37.26 -36.71
C SER A 299 -28.61 -36.02 -36.03
N VAL A 300 -29.81 -35.65 -36.48
CA VAL A 300 -30.71 -34.69 -35.81
C VAL A 300 -32.02 -35.42 -35.55
N GLU A 301 -32.53 -35.36 -34.31
CA GLU A 301 -33.80 -35.98 -33.91
C GLU A 301 -34.68 -34.97 -33.17
N ILE A 302 -35.95 -34.87 -33.58
CA ILE A 302 -37.01 -34.16 -32.87
C ILE A 302 -38.05 -35.20 -32.47
N LYS A 303 -38.27 -35.38 -31.16
CA LYS A 303 -39.16 -36.42 -30.64
C LYS A 303 -40.18 -35.85 -29.66
N VAL A 304 -41.44 -36.28 -29.82
CA VAL A 304 -42.57 -35.89 -28.96
C VAL A 304 -43.39 -37.14 -28.65
N GLY A 305 -43.24 -37.71 -27.45
CA GLY A 305 -43.90 -38.96 -27.09
C GLY A 305 -43.59 -40.09 -28.10
N GLY A 306 -44.62 -40.58 -28.79
CA GLY A 306 -44.49 -41.60 -29.84
C GLY A 306 -44.21 -41.07 -31.26
N ALA A 307 -44.21 -39.76 -31.48
CA ALA A 307 -43.92 -39.15 -32.78
C ALA A 307 -42.45 -38.70 -32.87
N SER A 308 -41.85 -38.76 -34.06
CA SER A 308 -40.47 -38.32 -34.30
C SER A 308 -40.19 -37.91 -35.74
N ILE A 309 -39.23 -36.99 -35.90
CA ILE A 309 -38.57 -36.65 -37.15
C ILE A 309 -37.07 -36.85 -36.93
N GLN A 310 -36.44 -37.68 -37.73
CA GLN A 310 -35.02 -38.00 -37.62
C GLN A 310 -34.34 -37.87 -38.98
N MET A 311 -33.18 -37.22 -39.02
CA MET A 311 -32.29 -37.14 -40.16
C MET A 311 -30.94 -37.76 -39.78
N SER A 312 -30.37 -38.60 -40.64
CA SER A 312 -29.07 -39.23 -40.41
C SER A 312 -28.02 -38.81 -41.45
N SER A 313 -26.75 -39.04 -41.15
CA SER A 313 -25.63 -38.76 -42.06
C SER A 313 -25.62 -39.64 -43.32
N SER A 314 -26.40 -40.72 -43.38
CA SER A 314 -26.58 -41.52 -44.61
C SER A 314 -27.55 -40.87 -45.61
N GLY A 315 -28.19 -39.76 -45.25
CA GLY A 315 -29.24 -39.11 -46.04
C GLY A 315 -30.64 -39.68 -45.80
N GLU A 316 -30.80 -40.61 -44.85
CA GLU A 316 -32.10 -41.16 -44.49
C GLU A 316 -32.90 -40.13 -43.66
N ILE A 317 -34.17 -39.93 -44.04
CA ILE A 317 -35.12 -39.07 -43.33
C ILE A 317 -36.29 -39.94 -42.89
N ASN A 318 -36.45 -40.09 -41.58
CA ASN A 318 -37.50 -40.89 -40.96
C ASN A 318 -38.53 -40.00 -40.26
N ILE A 319 -39.80 -40.09 -40.69
CA ILE A 319 -40.93 -39.39 -40.08
C ILE A 319 -41.90 -40.46 -39.55
N LYS A 320 -42.12 -40.51 -38.24
CA LYS A 320 -42.98 -41.51 -37.58
C LYS A 320 -44.04 -40.84 -36.72
N GLY A 321 -45.27 -41.36 -36.78
CA GLY A 321 -46.38 -40.96 -35.91
C GLY A 321 -47.65 -41.74 -36.21
N ASN A 322 -48.63 -41.70 -35.30
CA ASN A 322 -49.91 -42.42 -35.45
C ASN A 322 -50.74 -41.95 -36.65
N LYS A 323 -50.67 -40.65 -36.95
CA LYS A 323 -51.30 -40.02 -38.11
C LYS A 323 -50.38 -38.91 -38.61
N ILE A 324 -50.01 -38.94 -39.88
CA ILE A 324 -49.22 -37.89 -40.54
C ILE A 324 -50.15 -37.24 -41.57
N SER A 325 -50.41 -35.94 -41.41
CA SER A 325 -51.22 -35.15 -42.36
C SER A 325 -50.29 -34.17 -43.07
N ILE A 326 -50.22 -34.26 -44.40
CA ILE A 326 -49.39 -33.39 -45.24
C ILE A 326 -50.34 -32.58 -46.13
N ASN A 327 -50.43 -31.27 -45.88
CA ASN A 327 -51.31 -30.37 -46.63
C ASN A 327 -50.46 -29.30 -47.32
N GLY A 328 -50.68 -29.08 -48.61
CA GLY A 328 -50.01 -28.04 -49.39
C GLY A 328 -50.76 -27.80 -50.70
N SER A 329 -50.51 -26.66 -51.35
CA SER A 329 -51.10 -26.35 -52.66
C SER A 329 -50.63 -27.30 -53.77
N ALA A 330 -49.43 -27.86 -53.64
CA ALA A 330 -48.89 -28.93 -54.47
C ALA A 330 -47.94 -29.83 -53.66
N ILE A 331 -48.00 -31.14 -53.88
CA ILE A 331 -47.07 -32.13 -53.30
C ILE A 331 -46.44 -32.90 -54.46
N ALA A 332 -45.12 -32.83 -54.60
CA ALA A 332 -44.37 -33.55 -55.64
C ALA A 332 -43.45 -34.58 -55.00
N LEU A 333 -43.45 -35.80 -55.53
CA LEU A 333 -42.60 -36.91 -55.09
C LEU A 333 -41.81 -37.44 -56.28
N LYS A 334 -40.50 -37.63 -56.11
CA LYS A 334 -39.59 -38.18 -57.13
C LYS A 334 -38.61 -39.14 -56.47
N ALA A 335 -38.69 -40.41 -56.83
CA ALA A 335 -37.78 -41.45 -56.35
C ALA A 335 -37.59 -42.50 -57.44
N GLY A 336 -36.57 -43.35 -57.30
CA GLY A 336 -36.42 -44.54 -58.16
C GLY A 336 -37.60 -45.52 -58.01
N GLN A 337 -38.21 -45.57 -56.82
CA GLN A 337 -39.41 -46.34 -56.51
C GLN A 337 -40.20 -45.67 -55.38
N ILE A 338 -41.52 -45.65 -55.49
CA ILE A 338 -42.45 -45.21 -54.43
C ILE A 338 -43.36 -46.40 -54.11
N SER A 339 -43.35 -46.85 -52.86
CA SER A 339 -44.24 -47.91 -52.37
C SER A 339 -45.29 -47.30 -51.45
N LEU A 340 -46.56 -47.46 -51.83
CA LEU A 340 -47.72 -47.11 -51.03
C LEU A 340 -48.46 -48.42 -50.74
N ASN A 341 -48.73 -48.68 -49.46
CA ASN A 341 -49.44 -49.88 -49.02
C ASN A 341 -50.89 -49.57 -48.68
#